data_AF-A0A1G7WE56-F1
#
_entry.id   AF-A0A1G7WE56-F1
#
_cell.length_a   1.000
_cell.length_b   1.000
_cell.length_c   1.000
_cell.angle_alpha   90.00
_cell.angle_beta   90.00
_cell.angle_gamma   90.00
#
_symmetry.space_group_name_H-M   'P 1'
#
loop_
_entity.id
_entity.type
_entity.pdbx_description
1 polymer ?
#
loop_
_entity_poly.entity_id
_entity_poly.type
_entity_poly.pdbx_seq_one_letter_code
_entity_poly.pdbx_strand_id
1 'polypeptide(L)'
;MPLTDGELAAVGRVVDTFNANAPFSEEEVLYLYDGLESGTVLDGSTKLPAEEERVVPSLVHWLAGVTALRRAVPDADWAFTLDDYEIEWDDRTGYDLPGLGD
;
A
#
# COMPACT_ATOMS: atom_id res chain seq x y z
N MET A 1 19.56 -2.01 -0.52
CA MET A 1 20.00 -2.64 -1.79
C MET A 1 18.89 -2.46 -2.80
N PRO A 2 19.13 -2.34 -4.12
CA PRO A 2 18.04 -2.28 -5.08
C PRO A 2 17.17 -3.55 -5.02
N LEU A 3 15.90 -3.44 -5.42
CA LEU A 3 15.03 -4.59 -5.60
C LEU A 3 15.61 -5.56 -6.64
N THR A 4 15.41 -6.85 -6.41
CA THR A 4 15.66 -7.88 -7.42
C THR A 4 14.60 -7.83 -8.53
N ASP A 5 14.91 -8.41 -9.69
CA ASP A 5 13.94 -8.51 -10.81
C ASP A 5 12.65 -9.24 -10.39
N GLY A 6 12.77 -10.21 -9.48
CA GLY A 6 11.65 -10.97 -8.93
C GLY A 6 10.74 -10.10 -8.05
N GLU A 7 11.33 -9.31 -7.16
CA GLU A 7 10.63 -8.35 -6.31
C GLU A 7 9.99 -7.24 -7.15
N LEU A 8 10.71 -6.67 -8.12
CA LEU A 8 10.18 -5.65 -9.02
C LEU A 8 8.95 -6.17 -9.80
N ALA A 9 9.03 -7.39 -10.33
CA ALA A 9 7.89 -8.00 -11.02
C ALA A 9 6.72 -8.31 -10.06
N ALA A 10 7.00 -8.67 -8.81
CA ALA A 10 5.97 -8.88 -7.79
C ALA A 10 5.28 -7.58 -7.39
N VAL A 11 6.05 -6.51 -7.14
CA VAL A 11 5.55 -5.16 -6.88
C VAL A 11 4.64 -4.70 -8.01
N GLY A 12 5.09 -4.81 -9.27
CA GLY A 12 4.29 -4.44 -10.43
C GLY A 12 2.94 -5.17 -10.47
N ARG A 13 2.94 -6.49 -10.26
CA ARG A 13 1.69 -7.28 -10.19
C ARG A 13 0.77 -6.85 -9.06
N VAL A 14 1.31 -6.53 -7.88
CA VAL A 14 0.51 -6.04 -6.75
C VAL A 14 -0.13 -4.70 -7.10
N VAL A 15 0.65 -3.73 -7.58
CA VAL A 15 0.13 -2.41 -7.97
C VAL A 15 -0.94 -2.54 -9.04
N ASP A 16 -0.68 -3.28 -10.12
CA ASP A 16 -1.65 -3.49 -11.21
C ASP A 16 -2.94 -4.12 -10.68
N THR A 17 -2.83 -5.13 -9.81
CA THR A 17 -3.99 -5.83 -9.25
C THR A 17 -4.82 -4.90 -8.37
N PHE A 18 -4.21 -4.17 -7.43
CA PHE A 18 -4.95 -3.33 -6.51
C PHE A 18 -5.49 -2.07 -7.18
N ASN A 19 -4.79 -1.50 -8.16
CA ASN A 19 -5.31 -0.37 -8.94
C ASN A 19 -6.48 -0.79 -9.83
N ALA A 20 -6.42 -1.96 -10.47
CA ALA A 20 -7.51 -2.47 -11.31
C ALA A 20 -8.77 -2.86 -10.52
N ASN A 21 -8.62 -3.20 -9.23
CA ASN A 21 -9.71 -3.60 -8.35
C ASN A 21 -10.05 -2.52 -7.31
N ALA A 22 -9.59 -1.27 -7.50
CA ALA A 22 -9.96 -0.17 -6.63
C ALA A 22 -11.50 -0.07 -6.54
N PRO A 23 -12.10 0.07 -5.33
CA PRO A 23 -13.55 -0.01 -5.17
C PRO A 23 -14.33 1.08 -5.93
N PHE A 24 -13.67 2.20 -6.22
CA PHE A 24 -14.25 3.37 -6.87
C PHE A 24 -13.32 3.87 -7.98
N SER A 25 -13.78 3.80 -9.23
CA SER A 25 -12.95 4.04 -10.42
C SER A 25 -12.61 5.52 -10.68
N GLU A 26 -13.31 6.45 -10.04
CA GLU A 26 -13.08 7.89 -10.17
C GLU A 26 -12.09 8.46 -9.13
N GLU A 27 -11.65 7.64 -8.19
CA GLU A 27 -10.75 8.04 -7.11
C GLU A 27 -9.26 7.87 -7.51
N GLU A 28 -8.35 8.50 -6.77
CA GLU A 28 -6.92 8.31 -6.95
C GLU A 28 -6.54 6.84 -6.65
N VAL A 29 -5.61 6.30 -7.44
CA VAL A 29 -5.07 4.95 -7.27
C VAL A 29 -3.69 5.01 -6.61
N LEU A 30 -3.10 3.86 -6.29
CA LEU A 30 -1.74 3.82 -5.78
C LEU A 30 -0.73 4.22 -6.87
N TYR A 31 0.10 5.19 -6.55
CA TYR A 31 1.20 5.64 -7.40
C TYR A 31 2.53 5.42 -6.70
N LEU A 32 3.45 4.73 -7.37
CA LEU A 32 4.84 4.57 -6.93
C LEU A 32 5.70 5.68 -7.53
N TYR A 33 6.59 6.24 -6.73
CA TYR A 33 7.43 7.35 -7.15
C TYR A 33 8.66 6.88 -7.92
N ASP A 34 8.97 7.57 -9.02
CA ASP A 34 10.16 7.29 -9.84
C ASP A 34 11.45 7.88 -9.25
N GLY A 35 11.33 8.93 -8.41
CA GLY A 35 12.45 9.67 -7.82
C GLY A 35 12.64 9.31 -6.35
N LEU A 36 13.34 8.21 -6.08
CA LEU A 36 13.55 7.72 -4.72
C LEU A 36 14.73 8.42 -4.02
N GLU A 37 14.60 8.63 -2.71
CA GLU A 37 15.71 9.05 -1.86
C GLU A 37 16.80 7.97 -1.79
N SER A 38 18.03 8.38 -1.44
CA SER A 38 19.15 7.45 -1.31
C SER A 38 18.91 6.44 -0.18
N GLY A 39 18.81 5.16 -0.55
CA GLY A 39 18.52 4.07 0.40
C GLY A 39 17.09 3.55 0.33
N THR A 40 16.19 4.32 -0.28
CA THR A 40 14.79 3.92 -0.52
C THR A 40 14.71 3.05 -1.76
N VAL A 41 13.98 1.93 -1.65
CA VAL A 41 13.82 0.93 -2.73
C VAL A 41 12.43 0.93 -3.33
N LEU A 42 11.47 1.48 -2.58
CA LEU A 42 10.07 1.61 -2.95
C LEU A 42 9.47 2.76 -2.13
N ASP A 43 8.74 3.64 -2.79
CA ASP A 43 7.99 4.72 -2.15
C ASP A 43 6.77 5.03 -3.01
N GLY A 44 5.71 5.53 -2.38
CA GLY A 44 4.47 5.83 -3.07
C GLY A 44 3.34 6.20 -2.14
N SER A 45 2.24 6.63 -2.74
CA SER A 45 1.06 7.06 -2.01
C SER A 45 -0.20 6.86 -2.83
N THR A 46 -1.33 6.84 -2.13
CA THR A 46 -2.66 7.08 -2.69
C THR A 46 -3.40 8.04 -1.77
N LYS A 47 -4.54 8.55 -2.21
CA LYS A 47 -5.43 9.37 -1.37
C LYS A 47 -6.74 8.64 -1.14
N LEU A 48 -7.26 8.77 0.07
CA LEU A 48 -8.60 8.31 0.36
C LEU A 48 -9.63 9.26 -0.28
N PRO A 49 -10.81 8.73 -0.66
CA PRO A 49 -11.91 9.54 -1.15
C PRO A 49 -12.32 10.62 -0.16
N ALA A 50 -12.81 11.75 -0.66
CA ALA A 50 -13.40 12.79 0.20
C ALA A 50 -14.79 12.42 0.72
N GLU A 51 -15.50 11.52 0.03
CA GLU A 51 -16.82 11.03 0.42
C GLU A 51 -16.69 10.05 1.60
N GLU A 52 -17.23 10.42 2.76
CA GLU A 52 -17.10 9.64 4.02
C GLU A 52 -17.52 8.18 3.88
N GLU A 53 -18.59 7.90 3.13
CA GLU A 53 -19.11 6.54 2.89
C GLU A 53 -18.13 5.66 2.07
N ARG A 54 -17.19 6.28 1.34
CA ARG A 54 -16.18 5.58 0.52
C ARG A 54 -14.84 5.41 1.24
N VAL A 55 -14.60 6.13 2.34
CA VAL A 55 -13.32 6.13 3.06
C VAL A 55 -12.98 4.73 3.57
N VAL A 56 -13.89 4.09 4.33
CA VAL A 56 -13.62 2.79 4.96
C VAL A 56 -13.38 1.69 3.92
N PRO A 57 -14.23 1.48 2.88
CA PRO A 57 -13.96 0.48 1.85
C PRO A 57 -12.63 0.69 1.13
N SER A 58 -12.28 1.94 0.81
CA SER A 58 -11.00 2.28 0.17
C SER A 58 -9.82 2.00 1.11
N LEU A 59 -9.93 2.37 2.38
CA LEU A 59 -8.88 2.14 3.36
C LEU A 59 -8.63 0.64 3.57
N VAL A 60 -9.67 -0.18 3.72
CA VAL A 60 -9.55 -1.64 3.80
C VAL A 60 -8.86 -2.21 2.56
N HIS A 61 -9.24 -1.74 1.37
CA HIS A 61 -8.62 -2.16 0.10
C HIS A 61 -7.12 -1.82 0.05
N TRP A 62 -6.76 -0.58 0.41
CA TRP A 62 -5.38 -0.13 0.36
C TRP A 62 -4.51 -0.73 1.46
N LEU A 63 -5.04 -1.00 2.66
CA LEU A 63 -4.33 -1.75 3.71
C LEU A 63 -3.94 -3.16 3.24
N ALA A 64 -4.85 -3.84 2.54
CA ALA A 64 -4.56 -5.12 1.91
C ALA A 64 -3.49 -4.99 0.79
N GLY A 65 -3.53 -3.90 0.01
CA GLY A 65 -2.54 -3.60 -1.02
C GLY A 65 -1.14 -3.38 -0.48
N VAL A 66 -1.00 -2.52 0.53
CA VAL A 66 0.29 -2.23 1.17
C VAL A 66 0.81 -3.46 1.92
N THR A 67 -0.07 -4.27 2.51
CA THR A 67 0.30 -5.58 3.07
C THR A 67 0.89 -6.52 2.01
N ALA A 68 0.28 -6.57 0.82
CA ALA A 68 0.80 -7.36 -0.29
C ALA A 68 2.15 -6.83 -0.80
N LEU A 69 2.35 -5.51 -0.84
CA LEU A 69 3.64 -4.91 -1.20
C LEU A 69 4.75 -5.24 -0.20
N ARG A 70 4.48 -5.13 1.10
CA ARG A 70 5.45 -5.51 2.13
C ARG A 70 5.85 -6.98 2.05
N ARG A 71 4.89 -7.86 1.76
CA ARG A 71 5.17 -9.29 1.53
C ARG A 71 5.96 -9.55 0.24
N ALA A 72 5.85 -8.67 -0.77
CA ALA A 72 6.60 -8.78 -2.02
C ALA A 72 8.05 -8.33 -1.87
N VAL A 73 8.37 -7.48 -0.88
CA VAL A 73 9.73 -7.02 -0.55
C VAL A 73 9.99 -7.20 0.95
N PRO A 74 10.15 -8.45 1.41
CA PRO A 74 10.18 -8.78 2.83
C PRO A 74 11.45 -8.32 3.55
N ASP A 75 12.54 -8.12 2.82
CA ASP A 75 13.86 -7.82 3.38
C ASP A 75 14.14 -6.31 3.51
N ALA A 76 13.17 -5.46 3.16
CA ALA A 76 13.26 -4.01 3.34
C ALA A 76 12.77 -3.57 4.73
N ASP A 77 13.28 -2.43 5.20
CA ASP A 77 12.66 -1.70 6.30
C ASP A 77 11.44 -0.94 5.77
N TRP A 78 10.32 -1.03 6.49
CA TRP A 78 9.05 -0.45 6.08
C TRP A 78 8.52 0.53 7.12
N ALA A 79 8.10 1.69 6.65
CA ALA A 79 7.20 2.60 7.36
C ALA A 79 5.94 2.77 6.52
N PHE A 80 4.77 2.75 7.15
CA PHE A 80 3.49 3.03 6.50
C PHE A 80 2.71 3.99 7.36
N THR A 81 2.34 5.13 6.78
CA THR A 81 1.63 6.20 7.47
C THR A 81 0.27 6.44 6.83
N LEU A 82 -0.76 6.60 7.65
CA LEU A 82 -2.02 7.20 7.27
C LEU A 82 -2.05 8.62 7.87
N ASP A 83 -2.03 9.63 7.01
CA ASP A 83 -1.78 11.02 7.41
C ASP A 83 -0.52 11.14 8.27
N ASP A 84 -0.65 11.57 9.53
CA ASP A 84 0.44 11.71 10.50
C ASP A 84 0.59 10.52 11.46
N TYR A 85 -0.20 9.45 11.26
CA TYR A 85 -0.19 8.26 12.09
C TYR A 85 0.53 7.09 11.41
N GLU A 86 1.58 6.58 12.04
CA GLU A 86 2.24 5.36 11.60
C GLU A 86 1.41 4.13 12.00
N ILE A 87 1.14 3.26 11.03
CA ILE A 87 0.42 2.01 11.25
C ILE A 87 1.44 0.89 11.38
N GLU A 88 1.46 0.28 12.56
CA GLU A 88 2.36 -0.82 12.88
C GLU A 88 2.03 -2.08 12.09
N TRP A 89 3.06 -2.87 11.81
CA TRP A 89 2.91 -4.16 11.14
C TRP A 89 2.65 -5.28 12.14
N ASP A 90 1.66 -6.12 11.84
CA ASP A 90 1.45 -7.39 12.51
C ASP A 90 1.84 -8.56 11.58
N ASP A 91 2.66 -9.49 12.06
CA ASP A 91 3.14 -10.61 11.25
C ASP A 91 2.03 -11.59 10.83
N ARG A 92 0.91 -11.62 11.55
CA ARG A 92 -0.22 -12.51 11.27
C ARG A 92 -1.21 -11.87 10.31
N THR A 93 -1.56 -10.61 10.52
CA THR A 93 -2.64 -9.92 9.78
C THR A 93 -2.12 -8.93 8.75
N GLY A 94 -0.90 -8.42 8.89
CA GLY A 94 -0.33 -7.37 8.08
C GLY A 94 -0.63 -5.98 8.64
N TYR A 95 -0.76 -4.98 7.77
CA TYR A 95 -1.27 -3.68 8.16
C TYR A 95 -2.79 -3.74 8.31
N ASP A 96 -3.28 -3.39 9.49
CA ASP A 96 -4.70 -3.39 9.82
C ASP A 96 -5.03 -2.26 10.79
N LEU A 97 -6.29 -1.84 10.80
CA LEU A 97 -6.84 -0.92 11.78
C LEU A 97 -8.03 -1.62 12.45
N PRO A 98 -7.89 -2.02 13.73
CA PRO A 98 -8.94 -2.74 14.45
C PRO A 98 -10.28 -2.01 14.40
N GLY A 99 -11.34 -2.72 13.98
CA GLY A 99 -12.71 -2.19 13.90
C GLY A 99 -13.13 -1.67 12.53
N LEU A 100 -12.29 -1.75 11.49
CA LEU A 100 -12.68 -1.40 10.11
C LEU A 100 -13.32 -2.53 9.31
N GLY A 101 -13.14 -3.79 9.71
CA GLY A 101 -13.53 -4.97 8.93
C GLY A 101 -14.66 -5.84 9.50
N ASP A 102 -15.36 -5.36 10.54
CA ASP A 102 -16.46 -6.09 11.20
C ASP A 102 -17.80 -6.03 10.42
#